data_AF-A0A527ZH08-F1
#
_entry.id   AF-A0A527ZH08-F1
#
_cell.length_a   1.000
_cell.length_b   1.000
_cell.length_c   1.000
_cell.angle_alpha   90.00
_cell.angle_beta   90.00
_cell.angle_gamma   90.00
#
_symmetry.space_group_name_H-M   'P 1'
#
loop_
_entity.id
_entity.type
_entity.pdbx_description
1 polymer ?
#
loop_
_entity_poly.entity_id
_entity_poly.type
_entity_poly.pdbx_seq_one_letter_code
_entity_poly.pdbx_strand_id
1 'polypeptide(L)'
;LKVDPLARFTRQQIEAYLDRYDLPRHPLLEKGYLSIGCAPCTVACGSADNPRAGRWSGLSKMECGIHRSPIAARNSAASAA
;
A
#
# COMPACT_ATOMS: atom_id res chain seq x y z
N LEU A 1 11.57 -15.67 -5.33
CA LEU A 1 10.93 -15.80 -4.00
C LEU A 1 10.59 -14.40 -3.50
N LYS A 2 9.33 -14.11 -3.17
CA LYS A 2 8.91 -12.84 -2.53
C LYS A 2 8.73 -13.10 -1.03
N VAL A 3 9.29 -12.26 -0.18
CA VAL A 3 9.19 -12.38 1.28
C VAL A 3 8.68 -11.04 1.82
N ASP A 4 7.65 -11.09 2.66
CA ASP A 4 7.05 -9.92 3.30
C ASP A 4 7.31 -10.01 4.83
N PRO A 5 8.47 -9.53 5.33
CA PRO A 5 8.90 -9.76 6.72
C PRO A 5 7.99 -9.07 7.76
N LEU A 6 7.26 -8.04 7.34
CA LEU A 6 6.31 -7.30 8.17
C LEU A 6 4.85 -7.79 7.97
N ALA A 7 4.62 -8.92 7.29
CA ALA A 7 3.26 -9.38 6.97
C ALA A 7 2.38 -9.63 8.21
N ARG A 8 2.98 -9.92 9.36
CA ARG A 8 2.27 -10.15 10.63
C ARG A 8 2.28 -8.93 11.55
N PHE A 9 2.94 -7.84 11.18
CA PHE A 9 2.95 -6.64 12.00
C PHE A 9 1.57 -6.00 11.99
N THR A 10 1.04 -5.71 13.16
CA THR A 10 -0.15 -4.85 13.30
C THR A 10 0.24 -3.38 13.12
N ARG A 11 -0.75 -2.51 12.90
CA ARG A 11 -0.51 -1.07 12.84
C ARG A 11 0.16 -0.56 14.12
N GLN A 12 -0.32 -1.01 15.29
CA GLN A 12 0.21 -0.61 16.59
C GLN A 12 1.67 -1.04 16.76
N GLN A 13 2.05 -2.22 16.26
CA GLN A 13 3.44 -2.67 16.29
C GLN A 13 4.34 -1.81 15.38
N ILE A 14 3.84 -1.36 14.23
CA ILE A 14 4.57 -0.44 13.35
C ILE A 14 4.79 0.90 14.06
N GLU A 15 3.75 1.50 14.63
CA GLU A 15 3.88 2.80 15.33
C GLU A 15 4.83 2.69 16.53
N ALA A 16 4.70 1.66 17.36
CA ALA A 16 5.60 1.43 18.49
C ALA A 16 7.06 1.22 18.06
N TYR A 17 7.29 0.61 16.89
CA TYR A 17 8.63 0.44 16.33
C TYR A 17 9.20 1.78 15.83
N LEU A 18 8.38 2.59 15.14
CA LEU A 18 8.81 3.93 14.71
C LEU A 18 9.22 4.78 15.92
N ASP A 19 8.43 4.78 16.99
CA ASP A 19 8.71 5.56 18.20
C ASP A 19 9.93 5.04 18.96
N ARG A 20 10.06 3.71 19.12
CA ARG A 20 11.20 3.11 19.83
C ARG A 20 12.55 3.48 19.22
N TYR A 21 12.60 3.63 17.91
CA TYR A 21 13.83 3.87 17.15
C TYR A 21 13.93 5.28 16.58
N ASP A 22 13.05 6.20 17.00
CA ASP A 22 13.01 7.59 16.55
C ASP A 22 13.05 7.72 15.02
N LEU A 23 12.23 6.90 14.34
CA LEU A 23 12.19 6.87 12.88
C LEU A 23 11.31 8.00 12.34
N PRO A 24 11.78 8.74 11.31
CA PRO A 24 11.01 9.84 10.76
C PRO A 24 9.74 9.34 10.07
N ARG A 25 8.63 10.02 10.36
CA ARG A 25 7.36 9.80 9.67
C ARG A 25 7.32 10.59 8.36
N HIS A 26 6.57 10.08 7.38
CA HIS A 26 6.40 10.79 6.12
C HIS A 26 5.52 12.04 6.34
N PRO A 27 5.92 13.26 5.91
CA PRO A 27 5.18 14.50 6.20
C PRO A 27 3.74 14.53 5.69
N LEU A 28 3.44 13.79 4.61
CA LEU A 28 2.07 13.68 4.10
C LEU A 28 1.11 12.92 5.02
N LEU A 29 1.63 12.14 5.99
CA LEU A 29 0.79 11.44 6.96
C LEU A 29 -0.03 12.46 7.78
N GLU A 30 0.61 13.55 8.21
CA GLU A 30 -0.03 14.66 8.93
C GLU A 30 -1.07 15.41 8.09
N LYS A 31 -0.96 15.31 6.75
CA LYS A 31 -1.91 15.87 5.79
C LYS A 31 -3.05 14.90 5.43
N GLY A 32 -3.17 13.76 6.12
CA GLY A 32 -4.23 12.77 5.93
C GLY A 32 -3.95 11.69 4.88
N TYR A 33 -2.73 11.58 4.36
CA TYR A 33 -2.37 10.53 3.40
C TYR A 33 -1.93 9.25 4.13
N LEU A 34 -2.89 8.38 4.48
CA LEU A 34 -2.63 7.16 5.26
C LEU A 34 -2.03 5.99 4.45
N SER A 35 -2.06 6.07 3.13
CA SER A 35 -1.36 5.16 2.21
C SER A 35 -0.87 5.93 1.00
N ILE A 36 0.44 5.99 0.81
CA ILE A 36 1.08 6.86 -0.18
C ILE A 36 1.53 6.03 -1.40
N GLY A 37 1.21 6.50 -2.60
CA GLY A 37 1.70 5.97 -3.87
C GLY A 37 2.07 7.10 -4.83
N CYS A 38 1.83 6.92 -6.13
CA CYS A 38 2.02 8.00 -7.09
C CYS A 38 0.99 9.12 -6.89
N ALA A 39 1.39 10.36 -7.16
CA ALA A 39 0.56 11.56 -7.03
C ALA A 39 -0.85 11.44 -7.69
N PRO A 40 -1.02 10.95 -8.94
CA PRO A 40 -2.35 10.93 -9.57
C PRO A 40 -3.27 9.82 -9.04
N CYS A 41 -2.77 8.91 -8.20
CA CYS A 41 -3.54 7.76 -7.71
C CYS A 41 -3.64 7.72 -6.18
N THR A 42 -3.36 8.85 -5.52
CA THR A 42 -3.37 8.97 -4.06
C THR A 42 -4.05 10.27 -3.65
N VAL A 43 -5.07 10.17 -2.80
CA VAL A 43 -5.75 11.32 -2.19
C VAL A 43 -5.68 11.24 -0.67
N ALA A 44 -5.84 12.38 0.01
CA ALA A 44 -5.88 12.48 1.47
C ALA A 44 -7.21 11.95 2.02
N CYS A 45 -7.44 10.65 1.91
CA CYS A 45 -8.58 9.99 2.52
C CYS A 45 -8.22 8.58 3.03
N GLY A 46 -9.03 8.07 3.95
CA GLY A 46 -8.81 6.82 4.64
C GLY A 46 -9.18 6.92 6.11
N SER A 47 -9.29 5.77 6.76
CA SER A 47 -9.49 5.65 8.20
C SER A 47 -8.44 4.71 8.79
N ALA A 48 -8.41 4.58 10.12
CA ALA A 48 -7.59 3.56 10.77
C ALA A 48 -7.92 2.15 10.26
N ASP A 49 -9.20 1.88 9.97
CA ASP A 49 -9.69 0.58 9.50
C ASP A 49 -9.45 0.35 8.01
N ASN A 50 -9.47 1.43 7.20
CA ASN A 50 -9.14 1.37 5.78
C ASN A 50 -8.14 2.47 5.37
N PRO A 51 -6.85 2.31 5.74
CA PRO A 51 -5.83 3.31 5.44
C PRO A 51 -5.50 3.38 3.94
N ARG A 52 -5.91 2.39 3.15
CA ARG A 52 -5.69 2.34 1.69
C ARG A 52 -6.83 2.98 0.90
N ALA A 53 -7.90 3.48 1.52
CA ALA A 53 -9.06 4.03 0.79
C ALA A 53 -8.69 5.20 -0.15
N GLY A 54 -7.62 5.95 0.17
CA GLY A 54 -7.09 7.00 -0.68
C GLY A 54 -6.35 6.53 -1.94
N ARG A 55 -6.05 5.23 -2.06
CA ARG A 55 -5.40 4.65 -3.24
C ARG A 55 -6.44 4.25 -4.27
N TRP A 56 -6.29 4.75 -5.50
CA TRP A 56 -7.19 4.44 -6.61
C TRP A 56 -8.67 4.76 -6.31
N SER A 57 -8.93 5.76 -5.47
CA SER A 57 -10.27 6.22 -5.16
C SER A 57 -11.02 6.59 -6.45
N GLY A 58 -12.21 6.02 -6.64
CA GLY A 58 -13.01 6.19 -7.87
C GLY A 58 -12.57 5.34 -9.07
N LEU A 59 -11.58 4.46 -8.92
CA LEU A 59 -11.13 3.53 -9.96
C LEU A 59 -11.45 2.08 -9.58
N SER A 60 -11.58 1.19 -10.57
CA SER A 60 -11.77 -0.25 -10.37
C SER A 60 -10.51 -1.01 -9.93
N LYS A 61 -9.40 -0.30 -9.66
CA LYS A 61 -8.10 -0.90 -9.38
C LYS A 61 -7.91 -1.10 -7.87
N MET A 62 -7.60 -2.33 -7.48
CA MET A 62 -7.33 -2.68 -6.07
C MET A 62 -5.85 -2.93 -5.75
N GLU A 63 -5.02 -3.28 -6.74
CA GLU A 63 -3.62 -3.59 -6.47
C GLU A 63 -2.66 -3.09 -7.55
N CYS A 64 -1.46 -2.69 -7.14
CA CYS A 64 -0.41 -2.20 -8.02
C CYS A 64 0.24 -3.35 -8.81
N GLY A 65 0.70 -3.05 -10.03
CA GLY A 65 1.40 -4.03 -10.87
C GLY A 65 2.68 -4.58 -10.25
N ILE A 66 3.32 -3.82 -9.34
CA ILE A 66 4.53 -4.26 -8.61
C ILE A 66 4.30 -5.51 -7.76
N HIS A 67 3.05 -5.84 -7.42
CA HIS A 67 2.71 -7.03 -6.65
C HIS A 67 2.34 -8.23 -7.54
N ARG A 68 2.21 -8.03 -8.85
CA ARG A 68 1.93 -9.11 -9.81
C ARG A 68 3.26 -9.68 -10.29
N SER A 69 3.43 -10.99 -10.16
CA SER A 69 4.57 -11.66 -10.78
C SER A 69 4.49 -11.50 -12.31
N PRO A 70 5.58 -11.13 -12.99
CA PRO A 70 5.60 -11.06 -14.45
C PRO A 70 5.21 -12.39 -15.11
N ILE A 71 5.51 -13.52 -14.47
CA ILE A 71 5.13 -14.86 -14.94
C ILE A 71 3.62 -15.07 -14.82
N ALA A 72 3.04 -14.71 -13.67
CA ALA A 72 1.59 -14.83 -13.46
C ALA A 72 0.80 -13.92 -14.40
N ALA A 73 1.28 -12.70 -14.66
CA ALA A 73 0.64 -11.76 -15.57
C ALA A 73 0.65 -12.24 -17.04
N ARG A 74 1.73 -12.89 -17.49
CA ARG A 74 1.82 -13.48 -18.84
C ARG A 74 0.89 -14.66 -19.03
N ASN A 75 0.80 -15.55 -18.03
CA ASN A 75 -0.07 -16.74 -18.12
C ASN A 75 -1.56 -16.36 -18.16
N SER A 76 -1.97 -15.30 -17.47
CA SER A 76 -3.35 -14.80 -17.54
C SER A 76 -3.70 -14.14 -18.88
N ALA A 77 -2.73 -13.56 -19.59
CA ALA A 77 -2.95 -12.97 -20.91
C ALA A 77 -3.01 -14.04 -22.03
N ALA A 78 -2.25 -15.14 -21.88
CA ALA A 78 -2.22 -16.22 -22.87
C ALA A 78 -3.46 -17.14 -22.85
N SER A 79 -4.25 -17.14 -21.77
CA SER A 79 -5.48 -17.95 -21.65
C SER A 79 -6.74 -17.25 -22.17
N ALA A 80 -6.64 -16.00 -22.60
CA ALA A 80 -7.76 -15.20 -23.12
C ALA A 80 -7.72 -15.04 -24.65
N ALA A 81 -6.91 -15.85 -25.34
CA ALA A 81 -6.81 -15.93 -26.80
C ALA A 81 -7.24 -17.32 -27.27
#